data_AF-A0A949XAJ9-F1
#
_entry.id   AF-A0A949XAJ9-F1
#
_cell.length_a   1.000
_cell.length_b   1.000
_cell.length_c   1.000
_cell.angle_alpha   90.00
_cell.angle_beta   90.00
_cell.angle_gamma   90.00
#
_symmetry.space_group_name_H-M   'P 1'
#
loop_
_entity.id
_entity.type
_entity.pdbx_description
1 polymer ?
#
loop_
_entity_poly.entity_id
_entity_poly.type
_entity_poly.pdbx_seq_one_letter_code
_entity_poly.pdbx_strand_id
1 'polypeptide(L)'
;TADEVRLILIDPKMLELSVYEGIPHLLVPVVTEVEKAAAALVWAMGEVEARYRLMREVGVRNIDSYNQLIHSRQLVRGATPAASVGNSEQECATPKHRRLPKIVIVIDELADLLLSHGKRVERDITRLAQQARAAGIHLLFATQRPSVDVVTGLLKANLPARISFQVSSRVDSRTILDAIGAERLLVILS
;
A
#
# COMPACT_ATOMS: atom_id res chain seq x y z
N THR A 1 13.57 -5.74 -6.49
CA THR A 1 14.49 -4.63 -6.12
C THR A 1 13.71 -3.38 -5.74
N ALA A 2 14.35 -2.27 -5.34
CA ALA A 2 13.67 -1.01 -5.03
C ALA A 2 12.89 -0.40 -6.21
N ASP A 3 13.19 -0.81 -7.44
CA ASP A 3 12.45 -0.40 -8.65
C ASP A 3 11.15 -1.18 -8.85
N GLU A 4 10.97 -2.27 -8.11
CA GLU A 4 9.79 -3.14 -8.20
C GLU A 4 8.86 -2.97 -7.02
N VAL A 5 9.41 -2.73 -5.83
CA VAL A 5 8.66 -2.53 -4.59
C VAL A 5 9.21 -1.35 -3.84
N ARG A 6 8.28 -0.51 -3.35
CA ARG A 6 8.54 0.65 -2.53
C ARG A 6 7.72 0.58 -1.25
N LEU A 7 8.26 1.08 -0.15
CA LEU A 7 7.69 0.95 1.19
C LEU A 7 7.42 2.32 1.81
N ILE A 8 6.31 2.40 2.54
CA ILE A 8 6.05 3.44 3.53
C ILE A 8 5.81 2.70 4.84
N LEU A 9 6.67 2.96 5.83
CA LEU A 9 6.58 2.34 7.15
C LEU A 9 6.12 3.40 8.15
N ILE A 10 5.04 3.11 8.86
CA ILE A 10 4.46 3.96 9.90
C ILE A 10 4.59 3.23 11.24
N ASP A 11 5.41 3.78 12.13
CA ASP A 11 5.72 3.26 13.46
C ASP A 11 5.66 4.40 14.49
N PRO A 12 4.47 4.70 15.04
CA PRO A 12 4.30 5.79 15.98
C PRO A 12 5.01 5.56 17.32
N LYS A 13 5.40 4.31 17.63
CA LYS A 13 6.07 3.96 18.88
C LYS A 13 7.58 3.92 18.77
N MET A 14 8.13 3.90 17.55
CA MET A 14 9.57 3.83 17.26
C MET A 14 10.23 2.57 17.83
N LEU A 15 9.53 1.45 17.85
CA LEU A 15 10.03 0.21 18.45
C LEU A 15 10.31 -0.85 17.39
N GLU A 16 9.37 -1.08 16.50
CA GLU A 16 9.35 -2.30 15.66
C GLU A 16 9.95 -2.07 14.28
N LEU A 17 9.72 -0.90 13.66
CA LEU A 17 10.09 -0.67 12.25
C LEU A 17 11.34 0.19 12.07
N SER A 18 11.86 0.78 13.13
CA SER A 18 13.03 1.66 13.09
C SER A 18 14.30 0.95 12.61
N VAL A 19 14.37 -0.38 12.77
CA VAL A 19 15.45 -1.23 12.22
C VAL A 19 15.56 -1.18 10.69
N TYR A 20 14.47 -0.81 10.00
CA TYR A 20 14.42 -0.72 8.54
C TYR A 20 14.82 0.67 8.01
N GLU A 21 15.22 1.60 8.87
CA GLU A 21 15.62 2.93 8.43
C GLU A 21 16.79 2.88 7.42
N GLY A 22 16.71 3.71 6.37
CA GLY A 22 17.75 3.80 5.34
C GLY A 22 17.77 2.70 4.28
N ILE A 23 16.87 1.70 4.31
CA ILE A 23 16.79 0.72 3.22
C ILE A 23 16.37 1.40 1.90
N PRO A 24 16.89 0.97 0.74
CA PRO A 24 16.63 1.64 -0.55
C PRO A 24 15.16 1.54 -1.01
N HIS A 25 14.38 0.67 -0.39
CA HIS A 25 12.96 0.47 -0.72
C HIS A 25 12.06 1.56 -0.12
N LEU A 26 12.52 2.29 0.91
CA LEU A 26 11.72 3.33 1.54
C LEU A 26 11.48 4.51 0.58
N LEU A 27 10.25 5.02 0.56
CA LEU A 27 9.90 6.26 -0.14
C LEU A 27 10.17 7.49 0.72
N VAL A 28 10.02 7.32 2.03
CA VAL A 28 10.25 8.31 3.07
C VAL A 28 10.88 7.60 4.27
N PRO A 29 11.62 8.32 5.12
CA PRO A 29 12.06 7.78 6.42
C PRO A 29 10.88 7.21 7.20
N VAL A 30 11.16 6.31 8.14
CA VAL A 30 10.11 5.69 8.98
C VAL A 30 9.28 6.80 9.65
N VAL A 31 7.97 6.74 9.42
CA VAL A 31 7.04 7.78 9.84
C VAL A 31 6.63 7.53 11.29
N THR A 32 7.08 8.40 12.18
CA THR A 32 6.83 8.31 13.62
C THR A 32 5.71 9.23 14.09
N GLU A 33 5.45 10.31 13.36
CA GLU A 33 4.39 11.25 13.70
C GLU A 33 3.06 10.84 13.09
N VAL A 34 2.02 10.82 13.92
CA VAL A 34 0.65 10.45 13.53
C VAL A 34 0.10 11.37 12.42
N GLU A 35 0.40 12.68 12.47
CA GLU A 35 0.00 13.64 11.43
C GLU A 35 0.64 13.31 10.07
N LYS A 36 1.93 12.95 10.07
CA LYS A 36 2.64 12.54 8.85
C LYS A 36 2.11 11.22 8.32
N ALA A 37 1.70 10.31 9.20
CA ALA A 37 1.06 9.05 8.80
C ALA A 37 -0.29 9.31 8.10
N ALA A 38 -1.12 10.20 8.66
CA ALA A 38 -2.36 10.61 8.01
C ALA A 38 -2.11 11.27 6.65
N ALA A 39 -1.08 12.13 6.55
CA ALA A 39 -0.67 12.74 5.29
C ALA A 39 -0.17 11.69 4.27
N ALA A 40 0.50 10.64 4.71
CA ALA A 40 0.95 9.55 3.84
C ALA A 40 -0.21 8.78 3.22
N LEU A 41 -1.31 8.57 3.96
CA LEU A 41 -2.54 7.96 3.42
C LEU A 41 -3.21 8.85 2.37
N VAL A 42 -3.25 10.16 2.59
CA VAL A 42 -3.76 11.13 1.61
C VAL A 42 -2.88 11.16 0.35
N TRP A 43 -1.55 11.14 0.53
CA TRP A 43 -0.61 11.04 -0.59
C TRP A 43 -0.83 9.75 -1.38
N ALA A 44 -1.01 8.62 -0.70
CA ALA A 44 -1.26 7.33 -1.34
C ALA A 44 -2.53 7.36 -2.20
N MET A 45 -3.59 8.03 -1.74
CA MET A 45 -4.79 8.24 -2.55
C MET A 45 -4.51 9.05 -3.82
N GLY A 46 -3.73 10.13 -3.71
CA GLY A 46 -3.28 10.91 -4.86
C GLY A 46 -2.45 10.08 -5.85
N GLU A 47 -1.57 9.22 -5.35
CA GLU A 47 -0.79 8.30 -6.18
C GLU A 47 -1.68 7.26 -6.88
N VAL A 48 -2.69 6.72 -6.20
CA VAL A 48 -3.71 5.85 -6.84
C VAL A 48 -4.34 6.56 -8.03
N GLU A 49 -4.80 7.80 -7.85
CA GLU A 49 -5.44 8.59 -8.91
C GLU A 49 -4.47 8.90 -10.07
N ALA A 50 -3.22 9.26 -9.76
CA ALA A 50 -2.18 9.51 -10.75
C ALA A 50 -1.89 8.27 -11.60
N ARG A 51 -1.76 7.09 -10.96
CA ARG A 51 -1.55 5.81 -11.65
C ARG A 51 -2.72 5.43 -12.52
N TYR A 52 -3.96 5.63 -12.06
CA TYR A 52 -5.13 5.41 -12.90
C TYR A 52 -5.15 6.30 -14.13
N ARG A 53 -4.70 7.55 -14.02
CA ARG A 53 -4.57 8.45 -15.18
C ARG A 53 -3.57 7.90 -16.20
N LEU A 54 -2.38 7.49 -15.75
CA LEU A 54 -1.36 6.86 -16.62
C LEU A 54 -1.86 5.56 -17.27
N MET A 55 -2.58 4.73 -16.52
CA MET A 55 -3.15 3.48 -17.05
C MET A 55 -4.23 3.75 -18.10
N ARG A 56 -5.08 4.76 -17.90
CA ARG A 56 -6.11 5.16 -18.88
C ARG A 56 -5.50 5.73 -20.16
N GLU A 57 -4.45 6.54 -20.06
CA GLU A 57 -3.73 7.09 -21.22
C GLU A 57 -3.18 5.99 -22.14
N VAL A 58 -2.78 4.86 -21.57
CA VAL A 58 -2.21 3.73 -22.31
C VAL A 58 -3.25 2.63 -22.63
N GLY A 59 -4.47 2.73 -22.08
CA GLY A 59 -5.56 1.77 -22.34
C GLY A 59 -5.49 0.47 -21.51
N VAL A 60 -4.77 0.47 -20.39
CA VAL A 60 -4.61 -0.71 -19.51
C VAL A 60 -5.40 -0.55 -18.21
N ARG A 61 -5.71 -1.68 -17.55
CA ARG A 61 -6.59 -1.71 -16.36
C ARG A 61 -5.85 -1.90 -15.04
N ASN A 62 -4.60 -2.37 -15.06
CA ASN A 62 -3.81 -2.65 -13.86
C ASN A 62 -2.32 -2.36 -14.08
N ILE A 63 -1.59 -2.23 -12.99
CA ILE A 63 -0.16 -1.91 -12.97
C ILE A 63 0.72 -2.97 -13.64
N ASP A 64 0.35 -4.25 -13.55
CA ASP A 64 1.16 -5.33 -14.11
C ASP A 64 1.13 -5.26 -15.65
N SER A 65 -0.07 -5.10 -16.23
CA SER A 65 -0.25 -4.87 -17.67
C SER A 65 0.39 -3.56 -18.13
N TYR A 66 0.31 -2.49 -17.32
CA TYR A 66 1.01 -1.24 -17.59
C TYR A 66 2.53 -1.46 -17.68
N ASN A 67 3.12 -2.10 -16.67
CA ASN A 67 4.56 -2.34 -16.60
C ASN A 67 5.05 -3.24 -17.74
N GLN A 68 4.29 -4.29 -18.09
CA GLN A 68 4.60 -5.15 -19.23
C GLN A 68 4.65 -4.37 -20.55
N LEU A 69 3.69 -3.47 -20.75
CA LEU A 69 3.60 -2.66 -21.97
C LEU A 69 4.71 -1.59 -22.04
N ILE A 70 5.04 -0.95 -20.93
CA ILE A 70 6.17 0.00 -20.90
C ILE A 70 7.50 -0.73 -21.14
N HIS A 71 7.67 -1.92 -20.55
CA HIS A 71 8.86 -2.74 -20.77
C HIS A 71 9.03 -3.14 -22.24
N SER A 72 7.96 -3.62 -22.89
CA SER A 72 8.03 -3.99 -24.32
C SER A 72 8.35 -2.79 -25.21
N ARG A 73 7.79 -1.60 -24.93
CA ARG A 73 8.10 -0.37 -25.67
C ARG A 73 9.55 0.08 -25.51
N GLN A 74 10.13 -0.10 -24.33
CA GLN A 74 11.54 0.25 -24.06
C GLN A 74 12.50 -0.68 -24.80
N LEU A 75 12.20 -1.99 -24.87
CA LEU A 75 13.01 -2.96 -25.64
C LEU A 75 13.04 -2.64 -27.14
N VAL A 76 11.90 -2.29 -27.73
CA VAL A 76 11.82 -1.93 -29.16
C VAL A 76 12.65 -0.69 -29.47
N ARG A 77 12.70 0.30 -28.56
CA ARG A 77 13.54 1.50 -28.71
C ARG A 77 15.03 1.23 -28.49
N GLY A 78 15.39 0.28 -27.63
CA GLY A 78 16.79 -0.10 -27.41
C GLY A 78 17.39 -0.94 -28.54
N ALA A 79 16.55 -1.56 -29.37
CA ALA A 79 16.96 -2.45 -30.45
C ALA A 79 17.18 -1.77 -31.82
N THR A 80 16.76 -0.52 -32.00
CA THR A 80 17.02 0.25 -33.23
C THR A 80 18.15 1.26 -33.02
N PRO A 81 19.36 1.04 -33.58
CA PRO A 81 20.37 2.08 -33.66
C PRO A 81 19.93 3.10 -34.71
N ALA A 82 19.99 4.38 -34.33
CA ALA A 82 19.78 5.59 -35.12
C ALA A 82 19.76 5.43 -36.65
N ALA A 83 18.58 5.52 -37.29
CA ALA A 83 18.42 5.99 -38.67
C ALA A 83 16.96 6.31 -39.05
N SER A 84 16.77 7.50 -39.62
CA SER A 84 15.74 7.93 -40.60
C SER A 84 14.24 7.94 -40.26
N VAL A 85 13.75 9.17 -39.99
CA VAL A 85 12.66 9.92 -40.69
C VAL A 85 11.40 9.18 -41.16
N GLY A 86 10.22 9.66 -40.71
CA GLY A 86 8.94 9.49 -41.42
C GLY A 86 7.70 9.64 -40.54
N ASN A 87 6.96 10.74 -40.69
CA ASN A 87 5.73 11.08 -39.94
C ASN A 87 4.66 9.97 -39.91
N SER A 88 4.25 9.59 -38.70
CA SER A 88 2.86 9.22 -38.35
C SER A 88 2.72 9.20 -36.82
N GLU A 89 2.05 10.22 -36.27
CA GLU A 89 1.42 10.27 -34.93
C GLU A 89 2.22 9.73 -33.71
N GLN A 90 3.53 9.98 -33.67
CA GLN A 90 4.39 9.59 -32.55
C GLN A 90 4.33 10.60 -31.39
N GLU A 91 3.17 10.75 -30.75
CA GLU A 91 3.07 11.48 -29.47
C GLU A 91 3.34 10.60 -28.23
N CYS A 92 3.49 9.27 -28.38
CA CYS A 92 3.25 8.35 -27.27
C CYS A 92 4.49 7.87 -26.49
N ALA A 93 5.49 8.72 -26.29
CA ALA A 93 6.55 8.46 -25.29
C ALA A 93 7.27 9.75 -24.88
N THR A 94 6.53 10.65 -24.25
CA THR A 94 7.11 11.65 -23.35
C THR A 94 7.84 10.93 -22.19
N PRO A 95 8.82 11.57 -21.50
CA PRO A 95 9.48 11.03 -20.29
C PRO A 95 8.53 10.69 -19.12
N LYS A 96 7.21 10.85 -19.32
CA LYS A 96 6.13 10.64 -18.38
C LYS A 96 5.85 9.17 -18.06
N HIS A 97 6.12 8.24 -19.00
CA HIS A 97 5.82 6.81 -18.81
C HIS A 97 7.08 6.00 -18.48
N ARG A 98 7.21 5.60 -17.22
CA ARG A 98 8.23 4.68 -16.69
C ARG A 98 7.57 3.52 -15.95
N ARG A 99 8.32 2.43 -15.73
CA ARG A 99 7.87 1.31 -14.89
C ARG A 99 7.50 1.85 -13.50
N LEU A 100 6.35 1.41 -12.98
CA LEU A 100 5.82 1.81 -11.69
C LEU A 100 6.07 0.70 -10.67
N PRO A 101 6.72 0.98 -9.53
CA PRO A 101 6.87 0.00 -8.47
C PRO A 101 5.54 -0.23 -7.75
N LYS A 102 5.33 -1.45 -7.23
CA LYS A 102 4.27 -1.70 -6.26
C LYS A 102 4.62 -0.96 -4.96
N ILE A 103 3.63 -0.38 -4.31
CA ILE A 103 3.83 0.31 -3.02
C ILE A 103 3.15 -0.50 -1.94
N VAL A 104 3.86 -0.75 -0.84
CA VAL A 104 3.29 -1.35 0.37
C VAL A 104 3.38 -0.33 1.49
N ILE A 105 2.23 -0.02 2.08
CA ILE A 105 2.12 0.87 3.24
C ILE A 105 1.87 -0.02 4.45
N VAL A 106 2.80 0.01 5.40
CA VAL A 106 2.75 -0.77 6.63
C VAL A 106 2.49 0.17 7.80
N ILE A 107 1.49 -0.15 8.60
CA ILE A 107 1.14 0.59 9.82
C ILE A 107 1.23 -0.39 10.98
N ASP A 108 2.19 -0.18 11.88
CA ASP A 108 2.45 -1.08 13.00
C ASP A 108 1.35 -1.07 14.06
N GLU A 109 0.84 0.12 14.38
CA GLU A 109 -0.26 0.29 15.33
C GLU A 109 -1.36 1.17 14.73
N LEU A 110 -2.34 0.53 14.08
CA LEU A 110 -3.49 1.22 13.51
C LEU A 110 -4.32 1.97 14.57
N ALA A 111 -4.38 1.44 15.80
CA ALA A 111 -5.16 2.04 16.88
C ALA A 111 -4.72 3.46 17.19
N ASP A 112 -3.41 3.74 17.15
CA ASP A 112 -2.88 5.07 17.45
C ASP A 112 -3.33 6.10 16.40
N LEU A 113 -3.40 5.70 15.12
CA LEU A 113 -3.93 6.58 14.07
C LEU A 113 -5.44 6.83 14.19
N LEU A 114 -6.21 5.79 14.50
CA LEU A 114 -7.66 5.91 14.63
C LEU A 114 -8.07 6.68 15.87
N LEU A 115 -7.35 6.55 16.98
CA LEU A 115 -7.67 7.26 18.23
C LEU A 115 -7.32 8.75 18.14
N SER A 116 -6.27 9.11 17.39
CA SER A 116 -5.87 10.52 17.21
C SER A 116 -6.67 11.24 16.12
N HIS A 117 -6.90 10.60 14.96
CA HIS A 117 -7.49 11.25 13.78
C HIS A 117 -8.88 10.71 13.40
N GLY A 118 -9.40 9.75 14.18
CA GLY A 118 -10.78 9.30 14.16
C GLY A 118 -11.27 8.84 12.79
N LYS A 119 -12.46 9.31 12.44
CA LYS A 119 -13.21 8.94 11.23
C LYS A 119 -12.52 9.34 9.92
N ARG A 120 -11.59 10.32 9.95
CA ARG A 120 -10.90 10.77 8.73
C ARG A 120 -9.98 9.68 8.22
N VAL A 121 -9.14 9.12 9.10
CA VAL A 121 -8.22 8.03 8.76
C VAL A 121 -8.99 6.78 8.33
N GLU A 122 -10.05 6.42 9.06
CA GLU A 122 -10.90 5.28 8.70
C GLU A 122 -11.47 5.39 7.27
N ARG A 123 -11.95 6.60 6.90
CA ARG A 123 -12.46 6.87 5.55
C ARG A 123 -11.36 6.75 4.51
N ASP A 124 -10.18 7.30 4.77
CA ASP A 124 -9.07 7.29 3.82
C ASP A 124 -8.54 5.86 3.60
N ILE A 125 -8.45 5.05 4.67
CA ILE A 125 -8.15 3.61 4.59
C ILE A 125 -9.21 2.87 3.77
N THR A 126 -10.49 3.13 4.03
CA THR A 126 -11.59 2.49 3.31
C THR A 126 -11.53 2.77 1.81
N ARG A 127 -11.25 4.04 1.42
CA ARG A 127 -11.10 4.43 0.01
C ARG A 127 -9.89 3.77 -0.64
N LEU A 128 -8.75 3.74 0.06
CA LEU A 128 -7.56 3.04 -0.42
C LEU A 128 -7.84 1.56 -0.65
N ALA A 129 -8.44 0.87 0.33
CA ALA A 129 -8.75 -0.56 0.24
C ALA A 129 -9.63 -0.90 -0.99
N GLN A 130 -10.55 0.01 -1.36
CA GLN A 130 -11.44 -0.17 -2.51
C GLN A 130 -10.75 0.08 -3.87
N GLN A 131 -9.82 1.02 -3.95
CA GLN A 131 -9.31 1.53 -5.24
C GLN A 131 -7.84 1.16 -5.52
N ALA A 132 -7.05 0.87 -4.49
CA ALA A 132 -5.60 0.77 -4.60
C ALA A 132 -5.11 -0.49 -5.35
N ARG A 133 -5.90 -1.58 -5.36
CA ARG A 133 -5.49 -2.90 -5.88
C ARG A 133 -4.95 -2.83 -7.31
N ALA A 134 -5.67 -2.21 -8.23
CA ALA A 134 -5.25 -2.17 -9.64
C ALA A 134 -4.07 -1.20 -9.85
N ALA A 135 -3.94 -0.19 -8.99
CA ALA A 135 -2.82 0.75 -8.98
C ALA A 135 -1.54 0.14 -8.35
N GLY A 136 -1.60 -1.08 -7.82
CA GLY A 136 -0.46 -1.74 -7.19
C GLY A 136 -0.04 -1.12 -5.86
N ILE A 137 -0.99 -0.53 -5.13
CA ILE A 137 -0.78 -0.01 -3.78
C ILE A 137 -1.50 -0.96 -2.82
N HIS A 138 -0.76 -1.42 -1.80
CA HIS A 138 -1.22 -2.42 -0.85
C HIS A 138 -1.08 -1.88 0.57
N LEU A 139 -2.06 -2.21 1.41
CA LEU A 139 -2.11 -1.78 2.80
C LEU A 139 -1.88 -3.00 3.70
N LEU A 140 -1.01 -2.84 4.69
CA LEU A 140 -0.79 -3.78 5.77
C LEU A 140 -1.00 -3.04 7.09
N PHE A 141 -1.98 -3.48 7.86
CA PHE A 141 -2.28 -2.92 9.17
C PHE A 141 -1.99 -3.96 10.24
N ALA A 142 -1.28 -3.55 11.27
CA ALA A 142 -1.12 -4.28 12.51
C ALA A 142 -1.75 -3.47 13.66
N THR A 143 -2.12 -4.18 14.72
CA THR A 143 -2.57 -3.57 15.96
C THR A 143 -2.45 -4.57 17.10
N GLN A 144 -2.09 -4.07 18.28
CA GLN A 144 -2.12 -4.85 19.52
C GLN A 144 -3.44 -4.68 20.28
N ARG A 145 -4.36 -3.84 19.77
CA ARG A 145 -5.64 -3.51 20.41
C ARG A 145 -6.81 -4.03 19.56
N PRO A 146 -7.16 -5.32 19.67
CA PRO A 146 -8.23 -5.93 18.87
C PRO A 146 -9.63 -5.59 19.39
N SER A 147 -9.93 -4.29 19.52
CA SER A 147 -11.24 -3.78 19.96
C SER A 147 -12.13 -3.42 18.77
N VAL A 148 -13.44 -3.32 19.01
CA VAL A 148 -14.44 -2.93 18.00
C VAL A 148 -14.22 -1.49 17.51
N ASP A 149 -13.61 -0.64 18.34
CA ASP A 149 -13.30 0.75 18.00
C ASP A 149 -12.12 0.86 17.03
N VAL A 150 -11.21 -0.13 17.04
CA VAL A 150 -10.05 -0.19 16.14
C VAL A 150 -10.38 -1.02 14.89
N VAL A 151 -10.97 -2.20 15.07
CA VAL A 151 -11.37 -3.11 13.99
C VAL A 151 -12.86 -2.94 13.70
N THR A 152 -13.20 -1.75 13.19
CA THR A 152 -14.58 -1.35 12.94
C THR A 152 -15.23 -2.17 11.83
N GLY A 153 -16.57 -2.14 11.76
CA GLY A 153 -17.32 -2.81 10.69
C GLY A 153 -16.96 -2.30 9.29
N LEU A 154 -16.64 -1.01 9.14
CA LEU A 154 -16.25 -0.42 7.85
C LEU A 154 -14.90 -0.95 7.39
N LEU A 155 -13.93 -1.04 8.29
CA LEU A 155 -12.62 -1.62 7.98
C LEU A 155 -12.76 -3.11 7.63
N LYS A 156 -13.52 -3.87 8.42
CA LYS A 156 -13.78 -5.30 8.13
C LYS A 156 -14.42 -5.52 6.76
N ALA A 157 -15.37 -4.67 6.36
CA ALA A 157 -16.02 -4.78 5.06
C ALA A 157 -15.08 -4.59 3.86
N ASN A 158 -13.95 -3.88 4.05
CA ASN A 158 -13.02 -3.55 2.97
C ASN A 158 -11.65 -4.25 3.08
N LEU A 159 -11.36 -4.91 4.21
CA LEU A 159 -10.13 -5.65 4.47
C LEU A 159 -10.44 -7.13 4.73
N PRO A 160 -10.61 -7.94 3.67
CA PRO A 160 -11.03 -9.33 3.79
C PRO A 160 -9.90 -10.27 4.23
N ALA A 161 -8.64 -9.94 3.90
CA ALA A 161 -7.49 -10.71 4.32
C ALA A 161 -7.11 -10.31 5.76
N ARG A 162 -7.20 -11.27 6.69
CA ARG A 162 -6.94 -11.03 8.11
C ARG A 162 -6.08 -12.15 8.67
N ILE A 163 -5.15 -11.76 9.53
CA ILE A 163 -4.25 -12.65 10.23
C ILE A 163 -4.37 -12.27 11.71
N SER A 164 -4.51 -13.26 12.57
CA SER A 164 -4.48 -13.07 14.03
C SER A 164 -3.35 -13.89 14.60
N PHE A 165 -2.58 -13.27 15.48
CA PHE A 165 -1.74 -13.99 16.43
C PHE A 165 -2.56 -14.36 17.66
N GLN A 166 -1.91 -14.95 18.67
CA GLN A 166 -2.56 -15.28 19.93
C GLN A 166 -3.19 -14.04 20.57
N VAL A 167 -4.44 -14.18 20.99
CA VAL A 167 -5.20 -13.13 21.67
C VAL A 167 -5.71 -13.63 23.02
N SER A 168 -6.03 -12.70 23.91
CA SER A 168 -6.42 -13.02 25.30
C SER A 168 -7.80 -13.66 25.41
N SER A 169 -8.72 -13.38 24.48
CA SER A 169 -10.11 -13.80 24.61
C SER A 169 -10.78 -14.22 23.30
N ARG A 170 -11.87 -15.00 23.44
CA ARG A 170 -12.77 -15.34 22.31
C ARG A 170 -13.41 -14.11 21.68
N VAL A 171 -13.60 -13.04 22.46
CA VAL A 171 -14.16 -11.77 21.99
C VAL A 171 -13.17 -11.11 21.04
N ASP A 172 -11.90 -11.02 21.42
CA ASP A 172 -10.83 -10.45 20.59
C ASP A 172 -10.63 -11.25 19.29
N SER A 173 -10.66 -12.60 19.39
CA SER A 173 -10.60 -13.48 18.21
C SER A 173 -11.74 -13.17 17.25
N ARG A 174 -12.97 -13.03 17.76
CA ARG A 174 -14.13 -12.71 16.95
C ARG A 174 -14.06 -11.29 16.37
N THR A 175 -13.48 -10.33 17.10
CA THR A 175 -13.29 -8.97 16.59
C THR A 175 -12.41 -8.95 15.34
N ILE A 176 -11.30 -9.70 15.34
CA ILE A 176 -10.36 -9.76 14.21
C ILE A 176 -10.88 -10.66 13.08
N LEU A 177 -11.21 -11.92 13.40
CA LEU A 177 -11.45 -12.97 12.40
C LEU A 177 -12.92 -13.21 12.06
N ASP A 178 -13.85 -12.55 12.76
CA ASP A 178 -15.27 -12.92 12.81
C ASP A 178 -15.50 -14.40 13.23
N ALA A 179 -14.48 -15.02 13.83
CA ALA A 179 -14.44 -16.42 14.26
C ALA A 179 -13.67 -16.59 15.57
N ILE A 180 -13.96 -17.67 16.30
CA ILE A 180 -13.25 -18.06 17.52
C ILE A 180 -12.10 -19.01 17.12
N GLY A 181 -10.97 -18.93 17.81
CA GLY A 181 -9.84 -19.84 17.60
C GLY A 181 -8.48 -19.19 17.84
N ALA A 182 -8.36 -17.87 17.65
CA ALA A 182 -7.10 -17.16 17.86
C ALA A 182 -6.67 -17.17 19.34
N GLU A 183 -7.62 -17.31 20.28
CA GLU A 183 -7.33 -17.40 21.71
C GLU A 183 -6.64 -18.73 22.11
N ARG A 184 -6.62 -19.70 21.21
CA ARG A 184 -6.02 -21.04 21.42
C ARG A 184 -4.70 -21.20 20.70
N LEU A 185 -4.25 -20.19 19.96
CA LEU A 185 -2.96 -20.24 19.30
C LEU A 185 -1.85 -20.38 20.36
N LEU A 186 -0.82 -21.15 20.02
CA LEU A 186 0.33 -21.30 20.90
C LEU A 186 1.14 -20.00 20.89
N VAL A 187 1.47 -19.48 22.07
CA VAL A 187 2.49 -18.42 22.19
C VAL A 187 3.84 -19.10 22.07
N ILE A 188 4.59 -18.76 21.03
CA ILE A 188 6.01 -19.06 21.01
C ILE A 188 6.65 -18.01 21.92
N LEU A 189 6.82 -18.35 23.20
CA LEU A 189 7.73 -17.63 24.08
C LEU A 189 9.14 -17.97 23.61
N SER A 190 9.75 -17.08 22.84
CA SER A 190 11.17 -17.09 22.47
C SER A 190 12.01 -16.48 23.58
#